data_AF-A0A2V6EXJ8-F1
#
_entry.id   AF-A0A2V6EXJ8-F1
#
_cell.length_a   1.000
_cell.length_b   1.000
_cell.length_c   1.000
_cell.angle_alpha   90.00
_cell.angle_beta   90.00
_cell.angle_gamma   90.00
#
_symmetry.space_group_name_H-M   'P 1'
#
loop_
_entity.id
_entity.type
_entity.pdbx_description
1 polymer ?
#
loop_
_entity_poly.entity_id
_entity_poly.type
_entity_poly.pdbx_seq_one_letter_code
_entity_poly.pdbx_strand_id
1 'polypeptide(L)'
;MNRHRTTASLIYNKSLGPDSNWAASLVWGQNDDTHEGKTESVLIETNYQRGRDTVYGRWERVEKSGHELVLAPADLNEIFPVNAVSIGYVRDLSHGNNIDIGLGGQFTIDFWPEELDRYYGGGPGYGFQVFLRIRPSRHDHGAMHMEEPAQSMSK
;
A
#
# COMPACT_ATOMS: atom_id res chain seq x y z
N MET A 1 -30.92 -0.63 -8.74
CA MET A 1 -30.03 0.03 -7.76
C MET A 1 -28.99 0.77 -8.56
N ASN A 2 -28.86 2.10 -8.40
CA ASN A 2 -27.90 2.91 -9.17
C ASN A 2 -26.89 3.50 -8.18
N ARG A 3 -25.64 3.01 -8.22
CA ARG A 3 -24.54 3.44 -7.35
C ARG A 3 -23.62 4.32 -8.17
N HIS A 4 -23.43 5.57 -7.73
CA HIS A 4 -22.45 6.45 -8.35
C HIS A 4 -21.14 6.37 -7.60
N ARG A 5 -20.06 5.94 -8.27
CA ARG A 5 -18.73 5.80 -7.68
C ARG A 5 -17.80 6.86 -8.23
N THR A 6 -17.22 7.64 -7.34
CA THR A 6 -16.18 8.63 -7.66
C THR A 6 -14.87 8.16 -7.03
N THR A 7 -13.76 8.24 -7.75
CA THR A 7 -12.44 7.85 -7.24
C THR A 7 -11.39 8.81 -7.77
N ALA A 8 -10.46 9.21 -6.90
CA ALA A 8 -9.31 10.03 -7.24
C ALA A 8 -8.05 9.40 -6.65
N SER A 9 -6.91 9.54 -7.33
CA SER A 9 -5.64 9.02 -6.83
C SER A 9 -4.47 9.92 -7.21
N LEU A 10 -3.50 10.03 -6.31
CA LEU A 10 -2.22 10.70 -6.52
C LEU A 10 -1.09 9.70 -6.25
N ILE A 11 -0.12 9.64 -7.16
CA ILE A 11 1.05 8.78 -7.01
C ILE A 11 2.30 9.66 -7.16
N TYR A 12 3.22 9.51 -6.21
CA TYR A 12 4.51 10.16 -6.20
C TYR A 12 5.61 9.10 -6.17
N ASN A 13 6.61 9.24 -7.02
CA ASN A 13 7.77 8.36 -7.04
C ASN A 13 9.03 9.18 -7.29
N LYS A 14 10.05 8.99 -6.45
CA LYS A 14 11.32 9.70 -6.53
C LYS A 14 12.48 8.74 -6.26
N SER A 15 13.35 8.61 -7.25
CA SER A 15 14.68 8.03 -7.06
C SER A 15 15.52 8.99 -6.20
N LEU A 16 16.06 8.49 -5.09
CA LEU A 16 16.86 9.25 -4.12
C LEU A 16 18.36 8.95 -4.23
N GLY A 17 18.74 7.98 -5.08
CA GLY A 17 20.12 7.60 -5.35
C GLY A 17 20.19 6.32 -6.19
N PRO A 18 21.40 5.81 -6.48
CA PRO A 18 21.60 4.62 -7.32
C PRO A 18 20.79 3.41 -6.83
N ASP A 19 20.71 3.21 -5.52
CA ASP A 19 20.01 2.09 -4.89
C ASP A 19 18.88 2.54 -3.95
N SER A 20 18.32 3.75 -4.10
CA SER A 20 17.25 4.21 -3.21
C SER A 20 16.09 4.84 -3.95
N ASN A 21 14.88 4.44 -3.55
CA ASN A 21 13.65 4.92 -4.13
C ASN A 21 12.61 5.16 -3.06
N TRP A 22 11.87 6.26 -3.18
CA TRP A 22 10.71 6.55 -2.35
C TRP A 22 9.48 6.70 -3.22
N ALA A 23 8.44 5.93 -2.91
CA ALA A 23 7.14 6.02 -3.53
C ALA A 23 6.07 6.29 -2.46
N ALA A 24 5.06 7.06 -2.81
CA ALA A 24 3.87 7.27 -2.00
C ALA A 24 2.65 7.36 -2.90
N SER A 25 1.51 6.88 -2.40
CA SER A 25 0.23 7.00 -3.06
C SER A 25 -0.85 7.43 -2.08
N LEU A 26 -1.80 8.21 -2.58
CA LEU A 26 -3.03 8.57 -1.90
C LEU A 26 -4.17 8.20 -2.83
N VAL A 27 -5.12 7.42 -2.36
CA VAL A 27 -6.33 7.03 -3.08
C VAL A 27 -7.53 7.44 -2.25
N TRP A 28 -8.48 8.13 -2.87
CA TRP A 28 -9.76 8.48 -2.29
C TRP A 28 -10.88 7.93 -3.15
N GLY A 29 -11.90 7.36 -2.51
CA GLY A 29 -13.09 6.87 -3.18
C GLY A 29 -14.34 7.25 -2.40
N GLN A 30 -15.37 7.71 -3.10
CA GLN A 30 -16.68 8.00 -2.55
C GLN A 30 -17.73 7.19 -3.31
N ASN A 31 -18.63 6.55 -2.57
CA ASN A 31 -19.82 5.90 -3.11
C ASN A 31 -21.04 6.70 -2.68
N ASP A 32 -21.90 7.02 -3.64
CA ASP A 32 -23.21 7.65 -3.41
C ASP A 32 -24.29 6.60 -3.68
N ASP A 33 -24.85 6.05 -2.59
CA ASP A 33 -25.93 5.07 -2.64
C ASP A 33 -27.24 5.76 -2.23
N THR A 34 -28.23 5.68 -3.12
CA THR A 34 -29.43 6.55 -3.14
C THR A 34 -30.35 6.43 -1.90
N HIS A 35 -30.08 5.48 -1.00
CA HIS A 35 -30.87 5.21 0.21
C HIS A 35 -30.04 5.05 1.50
N GLU A 36 -28.70 5.00 1.43
CA GLU A 36 -27.82 4.78 2.60
C GLU A 36 -26.87 5.96 2.88
N GLY A 37 -26.81 6.94 1.98
CA GLY A 37 -25.94 8.11 2.12
C GLY A 37 -24.61 7.96 1.40
N LYS A 38 -23.70 8.91 1.64
CA LYS A 38 -22.37 8.94 1.02
C LYS A 38 -21.38 8.22 1.90
N THR A 39 -20.67 7.26 1.33
CA THR A 39 -19.63 6.50 2.02
C THR A 39 -18.27 6.85 1.44
N GLU A 40 -17.30 7.18 2.29
CA GLU A 40 -15.96 7.56 1.86
C GLU A 40 -14.88 6.54 2.25
N SER A 41 -13.84 6.46 1.43
CA SER A 41 -12.66 5.63 1.64
C SER A 41 -11.42 6.43 1.30
N VAL A 42 -10.41 6.33 2.16
CA VAL A 42 -9.09 6.94 1.98
C VAL A 42 -8.04 5.88 2.24
N LEU A 43 -7.09 5.76 1.33
CA LEU A 43 -5.90 4.93 1.48
C LEU A 43 -4.66 5.77 1.22
N ILE A 44 -3.71 5.70 2.15
CA ILE A 44 -2.37 6.25 1.99
C ILE A 44 -1.39 5.10 2.07
N GLU A 45 -0.51 4.98 1.09
CA GLU A 45 0.59 4.03 1.11
C GLU A 45 1.91 4.75 0.88
N THR A 46 2.95 4.35 1.58
CA THR A 46 4.31 4.81 1.30
C THR A 46 5.29 3.65 1.37
N ASN A 47 6.25 3.67 0.46
CA ASN A 47 7.28 2.66 0.32
C ASN A 47 8.63 3.34 0.16
N TYR A 48 9.57 2.97 1.03
CA TYR A 48 10.95 3.40 0.96
C TYR A 48 11.85 2.18 0.76
N GLN A 49 12.54 2.16 -0.37
CA GLN A 49 13.54 1.14 -0.70
C GLN A 49 14.93 1.76 -0.62
N ARG A 50 15.86 1.03 0.00
CA ARG A 50 17.30 1.34 0.01
C ARG A 50 18.12 0.06 -0.03
N GLY A 51 18.80 -0.20 -1.14
CA GLY A 51 19.56 -1.42 -1.38
C GLY A 51 18.69 -2.65 -1.21
N ARG A 52 19.04 -3.48 -0.23
CA ARG A 52 18.33 -4.73 0.10
C ARG A 52 17.15 -4.51 1.05
N ASP A 53 17.01 -3.33 1.63
CA ASP A 53 16.01 -3.04 2.64
C ASP A 53 14.82 -2.31 2.02
N THR A 54 13.61 -2.71 2.38
CA THR A 54 12.36 -2.04 2.00
C THR A 54 11.51 -1.88 3.24
N VAL A 55 11.11 -0.64 3.54
CA VAL A 55 10.12 -0.34 4.58
C VAL A 55 8.89 0.23 3.90
N TYR A 56 7.72 -0.20 4.31
CA TYR A 56 6.47 0.36 3.81
C TYR A 56 5.46 0.55 4.93
N GLY A 57 4.58 1.51 4.73
CA GLY A 57 3.47 1.80 5.62
C GLY A 57 2.21 2.01 4.80
N ARG A 58 1.09 1.53 5.32
CA ARG A 58 -0.23 1.75 4.75
C ARG A 58 -1.18 2.18 5.86
N TRP A 59 -1.95 3.20 5.57
CA TRP A 59 -3.08 3.60 6.38
C TRP A 59 -4.33 3.57 5.51
N GLU A 60 -5.38 2.98 6.03
CA GLU A 60 -6.68 2.91 5.39
C GLU A 60 -7.75 3.38 6.37
N ARG A 61 -8.65 4.22 5.87
CA ARG A 61 -9.87 4.61 6.55
C ARG A 61 -11.02 4.38 5.60
N VAL A 62 -11.94 3.52 5.99
CA VAL A 62 -13.15 3.22 5.23
C VAL A 62 -14.34 3.42 6.15
N GLU A 63 -15.28 4.22 5.69
CA GLU A 63 -16.61 4.28 6.27
C GLU A 63 -17.40 3.09 5.69
N LYS A 64 -18.08 2.29 6.51
CA LYS A 64 -18.95 1.21 6.05
C LYS A 64 -20.34 1.37 6.68
N SER A 65 -21.41 1.21 5.90
CA SER A 65 -22.76 1.16 6.46
C SER A 65 -23.00 -0.16 7.21
N GLY A 66 -23.86 -0.15 8.23
CA GLY A 66 -24.28 -1.35 8.97
C GLY A 66 -24.90 -2.44 8.10
N HIS A 67 -25.40 -2.08 6.91
CA HIS A 67 -25.88 -3.02 5.89
C HIS A 67 -24.76 -3.88 5.29
N GLU A 68 -23.55 -3.35 5.09
CA GLU A 68 -22.38 -4.10 4.60
C GLU A 68 -21.72 -4.96 5.68
N LEU A 69 -22.00 -4.71 6.96
CA LEU A 69 -21.44 -5.45 8.10
C LEU A 69 -22.35 -6.60 8.60
N VAL A 70 -23.49 -6.86 7.95
CA VAL A 70 -24.45 -7.93 8.33
C VAL A 70 -24.84 -7.84 9.82
N LEU A 71 -25.00 -6.62 10.33
CA LEU A 71 -25.38 -6.36 11.72
C LEU A 71 -26.89 -6.53 11.91
N ALA A 72 -27.31 -6.75 13.16
CA ALA A 72 -28.72 -6.93 13.51
C ALA A 72 -29.55 -5.68 13.13
N PRO A 73 -30.88 -5.81 12.89
CA PRO A 73 -31.71 -4.78 12.26
C PRO A 73 -31.73 -3.39 12.93
N ALA A 74 -31.31 -3.30 14.19
CA ALA A 74 -31.29 -2.06 14.97
C ALA A 74 -30.17 -1.09 14.58
N ASP A 75 -29.06 -1.58 13.99
CA ASP A 75 -27.83 -0.81 13.76
C ASP A 75 -27.52 -0.61 12.25
N LEU A 76 -28.50 -0.92 11.38
CA LEU A 76 -28.37 -0.91 9.92
C LEU A 76 -28.11 0.47 9.30
N ASN A 77 -28.37 1.56 10.04
CA ASN A 77 -28.23 2.95 9.57
C ASN A 77 -26.95 3.63 10.07
N GLU A 78 -26.08 2.94 10.82
CA GLU A 78 -24.84 3.51 11.33
C GLU A 78 -23.67 3.29 10.37
N ILE A 79 -22.86 4.33 10.20
CA ILE A 79 -21.63 4.30 9.41
C ILE A 79 -20.47 4.06 10.38
N PHE A 80 -19.83 2.90 10.29
CA PHE A 80 -18.70 2.56 11.14
C PHE A 80 -17.39 2.91 10.44
N PRO A 81 -16.61 3.88 10.96
CA PRO A 81 -15.27 4.15 10.45
C PRO A 81 -14.31 3.05 10.91
N VAL A 82 -13.98 2.13 10.00
CA VAL A 82 -12.92 1.15 10.22
C VAL A 82 -11.61 1.76 9.74
N ASN A 83 -10.64 1.83 10.65
CA ASN A 83 -9.31 2.33 10.34
C ASN A 83 -8.30 1.19 10.49
N ALA A 84 -7.42 1.01 9.52
CA ALA A 84 -6.35 0.04 9.60
C ALA A 84 -5.01 0.72 9.35
N VAL A 85 -4.04 0.47 10.23
CA VAL A 85 -2.65 0.92 10.07
C VAL A 85 -1.79 -0.32 9.93
N SER A 86 -1.02 -0.41 8.85
CA SER A 86 -0.07 -1.48 8.58
C SER A 86 1.33 -0.92 8.40
N ILE A 87 2.32 -1.58 9.01
CA ILE A 87 3.74 -1.32 8.76
C ILE A 87 4.43 -2.63 8.42
N GLY A 88 5.27 -2.60 7.40
CA GLY A 88 6.02 -3.77 6.96
C GLY A 88 7.46 -3.46 6.62
N TYR A 89 8.27 -4.50 6.70
CA TYR A 89 9.67 -4.48 6.38
C TYR A 89 10.03 -5.73 5.58
N VAL A 90 10.85 -5.57 4.56
CA VAL A 90 11.37 -6.65 3.73
C VAL A 90 12.86 -6.48 3.56
N ARG A 91 13.60 -7.59 3.71
CA ARG A 91 15.02 -7.67 3.40
C ARG A 91 15.27 -8.65 2.28
N ASP A 92 15.84 -8.18 1.19
CA ASP A 92 16.28 -9.01 0.07
C ASP A 92 17.54 -9.81 0.48
N LEU A 93 17.43 -11.13 0.44
CA LEU A 93 18.49 -12.10 0.72
C LEU A 93 19.38 -12.29 -0.52
N SER A 94 18.79 -12.33 -1.71
CA SER A 94 19.50 -12.25 -2.99
C SER A 94 19.21 -10.91 -3.68
N HIS A 95 20.23 -10.32 -4.30
CA HIS A 95 20.12 -9.05 -5.04
C HIS A 95 21.05 -9.09 -6.25
N GLY A 96 20.51 -8.89 -7.45
CA GLY A 96 21.32 -8.77 -8.69
C GLY A 96 21.57 -10.07 -9.45
N ASN A 97 20.90 -11.18 -9.11
CA ASN A 97 21.08 -12.50 -9.75
C ASN A 97 19.82 -12.94 -10.54
N ASN A 98 19.31 -12.10 -11.45
CA ASN A 98 18.05 -12.26 -12.21
C ASN A 98 16.76 -12.34 -11.37
N ILE A 99 16.82 -12.95 -10.19
CA ILE A 99 15.72 -13.10 -9.23
C ILE A 99 16.22 -12.63 -7.85
N ASP A 100 15.49 -11.68 -7.27
CA ASP A 100 15.65 -11.26 -5.89
C ASP A 100 14.64 -12.02 -5.02
N ILE A 101 15.16 -12.69 -3.99
CA ILE A 101 14.38 -13.35 -2.94
C ILE A 101 14.53 -12.52 -1.68
N GLY A 102 13.41 -12.13 -1.07
CA GLY A 102 13.39 -11.38 0.19
C GLY A 102 12.53 -12.03 1.24
N LEU A 103 12.87 -11.79 2.50
CA LEU A 103 12.06 -12.18 3.66
C LEU A 103 11.46 -10.92 4.27
N GLY A 104 10.16 -10.93 4.49
CA GLY A 104 9.44 -9.78 5.01
C GLY A 104 8.48 -10.14 6.12
N GLY A 105 8.13 -9.12 6.89
CA GLY A 105 7.09 -9.17 7.91
C GLY A 105 6.24 -7.91 7.86
N GLN A 106 4.99 -8.04 8.29
CA GLN A 106 4.07 -6.93 8.44
C GLN A 106 3.29 -7.07 9.74
N PHE A 107 3.03 -5.93 10.36
CA PHE A 107 2.14 -5.78 11.49
C PHE A 107 1.01 -4.84 11.12
N THR A 108 -0.21 -5.17 11.53
CA THR A 108 -1.42 -4.41 11.25
C THR A 108 -2.20 -4.21 12.54
N ILE A 109 -2.72 -2.99 12.73
CA ILE A 109 -3.63 -2.63 13.82
C ILE A 109 -4.92 -2.14 13.19
N ASP A 110 -6.03 -2.74 13.58
CA ASP A 110 -7.38 -2.40 13.16
C ASP A 110 -8.09 -1.67 14.32
N PHE A 111 -8.65 -0.51 14.04
CA PHE A 111 -9.43 0.30 14.96
C PHE A 111 -10.87 0.34 14.49
N TRP A 112 -11.80 -0.01 15.38
CA TRP A 112 -13.23 0.12 15.20
C TRP A 112 -13.85 0.88 16.38
N PRO A 113 -15.03 1.52 16.18
CA PRO A 113 -15.77 2.20 17.24
C PRO A 113 -16.20 1.26 18.38
N GLU A 114 -16.33 1.79 19.60
CA GLU A 114 -16.75 1.03 20.80
C GLU A 114 -18.14 0.37 20.63
N GLU A 115 -18.99 0.89 19.73
CA GLU A 115 -20.28 0.27 19.41
C GLU A 115 -20.15 -1.16 18.81
N LEU A 116 -19.00 -1.46 18.19
CA LEU A 116 -18.67 -2.77 17.61
C LEU A 116 -18.02 -3.74 18.61
N ASP A 117 -17.69 -3.29 19.83
CA ASP A 117 -17.07 -4.12 20.87
C ASP A 117 -17.93 -5.35 21.22
N ARG A 118 -19.27 -5.24 21.08
CA ARG A 118 -20.18 -6.38 21.33
C ARG A 118 -19.97 -7.55 20.34
N TYR A 119 -19.39 -7.27 19.18
CA TYR A 119 -19.19 -8.24 18.09
C TYR A 119 -17.73 -8.67 17.94
N TYR A 120 -16.80 -7.73 18.11
CA TYR A 120 -15.38 -7.96 17.82
C TYR A 120 -14.49 -8.07 19.08
N GLY A 121 -15.07 -7.86 20.26
CA GLY A 121 -14.32 -7.76 21.51
C GLY A 121 -13.79 -6.35 21.73
N GLY A 122 -13.49 -6.01 22.99
CA GLY A 122 -13.03 -4.67 23.36
C GLY A 122 -11.59 -4.38 22.95
N GLY A 123 -11.39 -3.20 22.36
CA GLY A 123 -10.07 -2.68 21.97
C GLY A 123 -9.64 -3.04 20.54
N PRO A 124 -8.55 -2.42 20.04
CA PRO A 124 -8.13 -2.58 18.66
C PRO A 124 -7.62 -4.00 18.35
N GLY A 125 -8.01 -4.51 17.19
CA GLY A 125 -7.48 -5.77 16.66
C GLY A 125 -6.05 -5.59 16.18
N TYR A 126 -5.24 -6.65 16.27
CA TYR A 126 -3.90 -6.65 15.72
C TYR A 126 -3.57 -7.98 15.08
N GLY A 127 -2.78 -7.91 14.01
CA GLY A 127 -2.33 -9.06 13.26
C GLY A 127 -0.88 -8.90 12.85
N PHE A 128 -0.19 -10.03 12.67
CA PHE A 128 1.13 -10.04 12.06
C PHE A 128 1.22 -11.14 11.01
N GLN A 129 2.06 -10.93 10.01
CA GLN A 129 2.36 -11.91 8.98
C GLN A 129 3.85 -11.91 8.67
N VAL A 130 4.34 -13.08 8.26
CA VAL A 130 5.69 -13.28 7.74
C VAL A 130 5.54 -13.89 6.35
N PHE A 131 6.31 -13.41 5.39
CA PHE A 131 6.17 -13.81 4.00
C PHE A 131 7.52 -13.82 3.27
N LEU A 132 7.58 -14.58 2.19
CA LEU A 132 8.70 -14.56 1.23
C LEU A 132 8.30 -13.75 0.00
N ARG A 133 9.19 -12.87 -0.47
CA ARG A 133 9.04 -12.09 -1.69
C ARG A 133 9.95 -12.65 -2.77
N ILE A 134 9.43 -12.85 -3.97
CA ILE A 134 10.22 -13.23 -5.15
C ILE A 134 9.92 -12.21 -6.25
N ARG A 135 10.93 -11.55 -6.79
CA ARG A 135 10.78 -10.60 -7.91
C ARG A 135 11.93 -10.72 -8.91
N PRO A 136 11.73 -10.34 -10.18
CA PRO A 136 12.86 -10.14 -11.09
C PRO A 136 13.82 -9.07 -10.56
N SER A 137 15.12 -9.31 -10.69
CA SER A 137 16.13 -8.30 -10.36
C SER A 137 15.98 -7.09 -11.30
N ARG A 138 16.18 -5.87 -10.78
CA ARG A 138 16.20 -4.67 -11.64
C ARG A 138 17.40 -4.79 -12.58
N HIS A 139 17.14 -4.85 -13.88
CA HIS A 139 18.19 -4.72 -14.89
C HIS A 139 18.64 -3.26 -14.93
N ASP A 140 19.91 -3.04 -14.63
CA ASP A 140 20.54 -1.75 -14.85
C ASP A 140 20.82 -1.65 -16.35
N HIS A 141 19.99 -0.92 -17.09
CA HIS A 141 20.37 -0.47 -18.43
C HIS A 141 21.34 0.70 -18.24
N GLY A 142 22.56 0.37 -17.77
CA GLY A 142 23.69 1.27 -17.83
C GLY A 142 23.82 1.75 -19.26
N ALA A 143 23.71 3.07 -19.44
CA ALA A 143 23.94 3.75 -20.70
C ALA A 143 25.20 3.15 -21.33
N MET A 144 25.05 2.51 -22.49
CA MET A 144 26.19 2.18 -23.34
C MET A 144 26.94 3.48 -23.58
N HIS A 145 28.06 3.63 -22.88
CA HIS A 145 29.07 4.61 -23.16
C HIS A 145 29.50 4.34 -24.60
N MET A 146 28.97 5.14 -25.54
CA MET A 146 29.39 5.12 -26.92
C MET A 146 30.79 5.74 -26.92
N GLU A 147 31.81 4.91 -26.70
CA GLU A 147 33.19 5.29 -26.98
C GLU A 147 33.27 5.58 -28.48
N GLU A 148 33.37 6.87 -28.79
CA GLU A 148 33.72 7.36 -30.11
C GLU A 148 35.12 6.84 -30.45
N PRO A 149 35.30 6.03 -31.51
CA PRO A 149 36.63 5.55 -31.86
C PRO A 149 37.46 6.74 -32.33
N ALA A 150 38.54 7.02 -31.58
CA ALA A 150 39.56 7.98 -31.96
C ALA A 150 40.09 7.61 -33.36
N GLN A 151 39.77 8.43 -34.36
CA GLN A 151 40.40 8.33 -35.67
C GLN A 151 41.89 8.66 -35.54
N SER A 152 42.69 7.60 -35.52
CA SER A 152 44.11 7.65 -35.82
C SER A 152 44.27 8.00 -37.30
N MET A 153 44.77 9.19 -37.60
CA MET A 153 45.61 9.41 -38.78
C MET A 153 46.75 10.36 -38.43
N SER A 154 47.97 9.80 -38.37
CA SER A 154 49.23 10.53 -38.47
C SER A 154 49.91 10.08 -39.76
N LYS A 155 50.01 10.97 -40.75
CA LYS A 155 51.25 11.57 -41.28
C LYS A 155 50.93 12.49 -42.46
#